data_AF-A0A661KDF4-F1
#
_entry.id   AF-A0A661KDF4-F1
#
_cell.length_a   1.000
_cell.length_b   1.000
_cell.length_c   1.000
_cell.angle_alpha   90.00
_cell.angle_beta   90.00
_cell.angle_gamma   90.00
#
_symmetry.space_group_name_H-M   'P 1'
#
loop_
_entity.id
_entity.type
_entity.pdbx_description
1 polymer ?
#
loop_
_entity_poly.entity_id
_entity_poly.type
_entity_poly.pdbx_seq_one_letter_code
_entity_poly.pdbx_strand_id
1 'polypeptide(L)'
;MRMANLEVTFVGKKLRSPIGIASHAVFNGGLMDPMAEADHLMRYVEMGAGFVHTPFICPEEEHPQDAPPAWKFMNIYSREPFRMEGLLVATDAHRIMCRLRPGLTLIETLREKLPDDVIVIANMIGPGADPKGWAEHCKRAEDAGADLIEMNVSCPLPAATAKAVQAYSTGEMSEAAGCLLGDSPALLLPVVEEVVKAVNIPVGVKFTPETGFPRVVGLAEGVKKAGAKFISGINAPITCAPPDIYKNGQGKWPGLTANPICAALGPWDRFLLYRNLAAISVFVPGIELAGIGGLVEPEHVVEAMMLGARICEFSSGLLWRGMDLIKDTISFLTDYMDKQGYKTVDEFIGLGINFVKPLEEIDWRLEDFIATVDDRLCTRCGRCARSICNARKLEREPLRIVIDSRYCIGCGLCQAICPANAVSIVEQKHQVVGISIPST
;
A
#
# COMPACT_ATOMS: atom_id res chain seq x y z
N MET A 1 -31.36 9.48 -14.89
CA MET A 1 -29.89 9.31 -15.00
C MET A 1 -29.60 7.83 -14.89
N ARG A 2 -28.80 7.24 -15.77
CA ARG A 2 -28.32 5.85 -15.55
C ARG A 2 -27.33 5.91 -14.39
N MET A 3 -27.52 5.09 -13.36
CA MET A 3 -26.57 4.94 -12.26
C MET A 3 -25.19 4.55 -12.79
N ALA A 4 -24.13 5.09 -12.19
CA ALA A 4 -22.75 4.68 -12.42
C ALA A 4 -22.58 3.16 -12.27
N ASN A 5 -21.86 2.53 -13.21
CA ASN A 5 -21.57 1.10 -13.17
C ASN A 5 -20.21 0.86 -12.50
N LEU A 6 -20.23 0.29 -11.29
CA LEU A 6 -19.02 -0.07 -10.54
C LEU A 6 -18.44 -1.43 -10.93
N GLU A 7 -19.09 -2.18 -11.82
CA GLU A 7 -18.55 -3.45 -12.28
C GLU A 7 -17.17 -3.25 -12.91
N VAL A 8 -16.24 -4.15 -12.58
CA VAL A 8 -14.89 -4.19 -13.15
C VAL A 8 -14.54 -5.62 -13.54
N THR A 9 -13.76 -5.78 -14.61
CA THR A 9 -13.15 -7.07 -14.91
C THR A 9 -11.72 -7.06 -14.38
N PHE A 10 -11.35 -8.02 -13.55
CA PHE A 10 -9.99 -8.19 -13.06
C PHE A 10 -9.49 -9.57 -13.45
N VAL A 11 -8.38 -9.63 -14.21
CA VAL A 11 -7.74 -10.85 -14.73
C VAL A 11 -8.73 -11.86 -15.34
N GLY A 12 -9.73 -11.34 -16.05
CA GLY A 12 -10.76 -12.13 -16.73
C GLY A 12 -11.98 -12.50 -15.87
N LYS A 13 -12.01 -12.11 -14.59
CA LYS A 13 -13.16 -12.31 -13.69
C LYS A 13 -13.96 -11.01 -13.57
N LYS A 14 -15.29 -11.09 -13.71
CA LYS A 14 -16.18 -9.95 -13.55
C LYS A 14 -16.56 -9.79 -12.08
N LEU A 15 -16.38 -8.59 -11.54
CA LEU A 15 -16.65 -8.24 -10.14
C LEU A 15 -17.74 -7.18 -10.09
N ARG A 16 -18.64 -7.25 -9.10
CA ARG A 16 -19.68 -6.23 -8.86
C ARG A 16 -19.12 -4.85 -8.48
N SER A 17 -17.92 -4.81 -7.91
CA SER A 17 -17.25 -3.58 -7.49
C SER A 17 -15.73 -3.79 -7.51
N PRO A 18 -14.93 -2.72 -7.64
CA PRO A 18 -13.48 -2.82 -7.60
C PRO A 18 -12.94 -2.92 -6.16
N ILE A 19 -13.81 -3.02 -5.15
CA ILE A 19 -13.45 -2.92 -3.74
C ILE A 19 -13.46 -4.29 -3.11
N GLY A 20 -12.39 -4.60 -2.41
CA GLY A 20 -12.31 -5.77 -1.55
C GLY A 20 -11.46 -5.50 -0.33
N ILE A 21 -11.17 -6.58 0.39
CA ILE A 21 -10.48 -6.52 1.66
C ILE A 21 -9.21 -7.33 1.51
N ALA A 22 -8.10 -6.75 1.96
CA ALA A 22 -6.81 -7.40 1.92
C ALA A 22 -6.80 -8.66 2.78
N SER A 23 -5.97 -9.64 2.45
CA SER A 23 -5.71 -10.76 3.34
C SER A 23 -5.20 -10.28 4.71
N HIS A 24 -5.92 -10.65 5.77
CA HIS A 24 -5.55 -10.38 7.16
C HIS A 24 -6.09 -11.52 8.04
N ALA A 25 -5.49 -11.73 9.22
CA ALA A 25 -6.04 -12.63 10.21
C ALA A 25 -7.20 -11.94 10.94
N VAL A 26 -8.38 -12.56 11.01
CA VAL A 26 -9.50 -12.02 11.78
C VAL A 26 -9.30 -12.34 13.27
N PHE A 27 -9.44 -11.32 14.11
CA PHE A 27 -9.12 -11.37 15.54
C PHE A 27 -10.15 -12.14 16.41
N ASN A 28 -11.01 -12.98 15.82
CA ASN A 28 -12.15 -13.62 16.47
C ASN A 28 -12.05 -15.16 16.55
N GLY A 29 -10.87 -15.76 16.33
CA GLY A 29 -10.69 -17.22 16.35
C GLY A 29 -10.79 -17.89 14.98
N GLY A 30 -11.11 -17.14 13.91
CA GLY A 30 -11.28 -17.64 12.54
C GLY A 30 -10.05 -18.30 11.91
N LEU A 31 -8.85 -18.15 12.48
CA LEU A 31 -7.68 -18.95 12.07
C LEU A 31 -7.85 -20.46 12.31
N MET A 32 -8.72 -20.83 13.26
CA MET A 32 -9.01 -22.22 13.61
C MET A 32 -10.46 -22.61 13.32
N ASP A 33 -11.36 -21.65 13.12
CA ASP A 33 -12.77 -21.88 12.80
C ASP A 33 -13.12 -21.30 11.41
N PRO A 34 -13.06 -22.12 10.34
CA PRO A 34 -13.34 -21.66 8.98
C PRO A 34 -14.79 -21.19 8.78
N MET A 35 -15.74 -21.64 9.60
CA MET A 35 -17.14 -21.21 9.49
C MET A 35 -17.33 -19.80 10.03
N ALA A 36 -16.74 -19.52 11.20
CA ALA A 36 -16.75 -18.17 11.77
C ALA A 36 -15.99 -17.16 10.89
N GLU A 37 -14.89 -17.59 10.28
CA GLU A 37 -14.14 -16.81 9.31
C GLU A 37 -14.98 -16.50 8.05
N ALA A 38 -15.65 -17.52 7.48
CA ALA A 38 -16.53 -17.33 6.34
C ALA A 38 -17.66 -16.33 6.66
N ASP A 39 -18.32 -16.48 7.81
CA ASP A 39 -19.39 -15.57 8.24
C ASP A 39 -18.87 -14.12 8.41
N HIS A 40 -17.64 -13.95 8.90
CA HIS A 40 -17.02 -12.63 8.98
C HIS A 40 -16.72 -12.04 7.60
N LEU A 41 -16.17 -12.83 6.67
CA LEU A 41 -15.92 -12.39 5.29
C LEU A 41 -17.23 -12.05 4.55
N MET A 42 -18.33 -12.77 4.83
CA MET A 42 -19.64 -12.45 4.28
C MET A 42 -20.14 -11.06 4.70
N ARG A 43 -19.81 -10.58 5.90
CA ARG A 43 -20.16 -9.22 6.32
C ARG A 43 -19.50 -8.16 5.45
N TYR A 44 -18.30 -8.42 4.93
CA TYR A 44 -17.67 -7.53 3.95
C TYR A 44 -18.44 -7.50 2.63
N VAL A 45 -18.93 -8.66 2.19
CA VAL A 45 -19.75 -8.79 0.97
C VAL A 45 -21.08 -8.07 1.12
N GLU A 46 -21.70 -8.13 2.30
CA GLU A 46 -22.90 -7.36 2.66
C GLU A 46 -22.67 -5.84 2.60
N MET A 47 -21.44 -5.37 2.86
CA MET A 47 -21.06 -3.97 2.71
C MET A 47 -20.77 -3.56 1.25
N GLY A 48 -20.76 -4.51 0.31
CA GLY A 48 -20.57 -4.25 -1.12
C GLY A 48 -19.20 -4.64 -1.70
N ALA A 49 -18.41 -5.44 -0.96
CA ALA A 49 -17.16 -5.98 -1.49
C ALA A 49 -17.41 -6.88 -2.73
N GLY A 50 -16.61 -6.71 -3.77
CA GLY A 50 -16.66 -7.50 -5.01
C GLY A 50 -15.76 -8.74 -4.99
N PHE A 51 -14.92 -8.88 -3.97
CA PHE A 51 -14.07 -10.04 -3.74
C PHE A 51 -13.65 -10.11 -2.27
N VAL A 52 -13.28 -11.32 -1.82
CA VAL A 52 -12.73 -11.57 -0.50
C VAL A 52 -11.41 -12.31 -0.61
N HIS A 53 -10.48 -12.00 0.29
CA HIS A 53 -9.26 -12.77 0.47
C HIS A 53 -9.44 -13.78 1.59
N THR A 54 -8.90 -14.98 1.42
CA THR A 54 -8.63 -15.84 2.57
C THR A 54 -7.55 -15.18 3.46
N PRO A 55 -7.47 -15.52 4.74
CA PRO A 55 -6.25 -15.31 5.51
C PRO A 55 -5.06 -15.99 4.81
N PHE A 56 -3.84 -15.63 5.19
CA PHE A 56 -2.62 -16.20 4.60
C PHE A 56 -2.47 -17.68 5.01
N ILE A 57 -2.76 -18.59 4.08
CA ILE A 57 -2.78 -20.05 4.31
C ILE A 57 -1.37 -20.61 4.14
N CYS A 58 -0.83 -21.22 5.20
CA CYS A 58 0.48 -21.86 5.20
C CYS A 58 0.38 -23.39 4.98
N PRO A 59 1.47 -24.07 4.61
CA PRO A 59 1.44 -25.50 4.26
C PRO A 59 1.28 -26.43 5.48
N GLU A 60 1.41 -25.91 6.71
CA GLU A 60 1.17 -26.70 7.92
C GLU A 60 -0.31 -27.09 8.01
N GLU A 61 -0.58 -28.36 8.29
CA GLU A 61 -1.93 -28.92 8.26
C GLU A 61 -2.85 -28.37 9.35
N GLU A 62 -2.35 -28.22 10.58
CA GLU A 62 -3.16 -27.93 11.77
C GLU A 62 -2.50 -26.92 12.69
N HIS A 63 -3.33 -26.20 13.45
CA HIS A 63 -2.84 -25.16 14.34
C HIS A 63 -2.29 -25.78 15.64
N PRO A 64 -1.12 -25.36 16.14
CA PRO A 64 -0.59 -25.88 17.40
C PRO A 64 -1.53 -25.54 18.57
N GLN A 65 -1.85 -26.54 19.39
CA GLN A 65 -2.78 -26.40 20.52
C GLN A 65 -2.24 -25.52 21.65
N ASP A 66 -0.91 -25.43 21.77
CA ASP A 66 -0.18 -24.72 22.83
C ASP A 66 0.25 -23.29 22.43
N ALA A 67 -0.12 -22.83 21.23
CA ALA A 67 0.40 -21.61 20.65
C ALA A 67 -0.72 -20.60 20.29
N PRO A 68 -1.50 -20.07 21.27
CA PRO A 68 -2.61 -19.18 20.96
C PRO A 68 -2.15 -17.95 20.18
N PRO A 69 -3.01 -17.37 19.33
CA PRO A 69 -2.65 -16.22 18.51
C PRO A 69 -2.09 -15.05 19.31
N ALA A 70 -1.06 -14.41 18.77
CA ALA A 70 -0.31 -13.36 19.46
C ALA A 70 -0.18 -12.10 18.58
N TRP A 71 -0.86 -11.02 18.99
CA TRP A 71 -0.73 -9.70 18.39
C TRP A 71 -0.58 -8.63 19.45
N LYS A 72 0.20 -7.60 19.13
CA LYS A 72 0.28 -6.34 19.87
C LYS A 72 0.19 -5.20 18.88
N PHE A 73 -0.73 -4.28 19.13
CA PHE A 73 -0.91 -3.03 18.38
C PHE A 73 -0.48 -1.85 19.24
N MET A 74 0.16 -0.88 18.61
CA MET A 74 0.59 0.36 19.26
C MET A 74 0.42 1.50 18.27
N ASN A 75 -0.24 2.57 18.72
CA ASN A 75 -0.35 3.78 17.95
C ASN A 75 1.00 4.52 17.91
N ILE A 76 1.31 5.06 16.74
CA ILE A 76 2.39 6.02 16.57
C ILE A 76 1.78 7.33 16.10
N TYR A 77 2.03 8.41 16.83
CA TYR A 77 1.55 9.73 16.46
C TYR A 77 2.59 10.80 16.71
N SER A 78 2.66 11.77 15.80
CA SER A 78 3.43 13.01 15.98
C SER A 78 2.49 14.12 16.44
N ARG A 79 2.95 14.92 17.40
CA ARG A 79 2.21 16.10 17.88
C ARG A 79 2.16 17.19 16.80
N GLU A 80 1.29 18.15 16.99
CA GLU A 80 1.30 19.39 16.23
C GLU A 80 2.69 20.03 16.17
N PRO A 81 3.10 20.59 15.02
CA PRO A 81 2.34 20.77 13.78
C PRO A 81 2.47 19.60 12.77
N PHE A 82 3.04 18.46 13.15
CA PHE A 82 3.42 17.40 12.20
C PHE A 82 2.31 16.38 11.92
N ARG A 83 1.38 16.15 12.87
CA ARG A 83 0.15 15.33 12.74
C ARG A 83 0.29 14.02 11.94
N MET A 84 1.40 13.29 12.08
CA MET A 84 1.54 11.97 11.47
C MET A 84 0.89 10.92 12.36
N GLU A 85 0.12 9.99 11.80
CA GLU A 85 -0.53 8.89 12.50
C GLU A 85 -0.26 7.55 11.78
N GLY A 86 -0.13 6.48 12.57
CA GLY A 86 -0.05 5.11 12.10
C GLY A 86 -0.18 4.10 13.24
N LEU A 87 -0.10 2.82 12.90
CA LEU A 87 -0.03 1.71 13.83
C LEU A 87 1.26 0.93 13.60
N LEU A 88 1.79 0.40 14.69
CA LEU A 88 2.73 -0.70 14.65
C LEU A 88 2.01 -1.97 15.06
N VAL A 89 2.33 -3.08 14.39
CA VAL A 89 1.89 -4.41 14.77
C VAL A 89 3.08 -5.34 14.96
N ALA A 90 3.17 -5.90 16.17
CA ALA A 90 4.12 -6.95 16.51
C ALA A 90 3.37 -8.27 16.69
N THR A 91 3.90 -9.34 16.12
CA THR A 91 3.23 -10.65 16.11
C THR A 91 4.25 -11.77 15.91
N ASP A 92 3.83 -12.99 16.24
CA ASP A 92 4.57 -14.22 15.99
C ASP A 92 3.88 -14.96 14.85
N ALA A 93 4.55 -15.04 13.70
CA ALA A 93 3.98 -15.58 12.47
C ALA A 93 3.43 -17.00 12.66
N HIS A 94 4.14 -17.85 13.40
CA HIS A 94 3.73 -19.24 13.65
C HIS A 94 2.35 -19.32 14.34
N ARG A 95 1.99 -18.31 15.14
CA ARG A 95 0.74 -18.28 15.91
C ARG A 95 -0.45 -17.66 15.16
N ILE A 96 -0.20 -17.05 14.00
CA ILE A 96 -1.22 -16.22 13.32
C ILE A 96 -1.51 -16.64 11.89
N MET A 97 -0.75 -17.60 11.34
CA MET A 97 -1.02 -18.16 10.02
C MET A 97 -2.23 -19.08 10.04
N CYS A 98 -3.08 -18.94 9.02
CA CYS A 98 -4.14 -19.92 8.79
C CYS A 98 -3.48 -21.21 8.29
N ARG A 99 -3.95 -22.33 8.84
CA ARG A 99 -3.42 -23.65 8.52
C ARG A 99 -4.14 -24.24 7.32
N LEU A 100 -3.50 -25.19 6.66
CA LEU A 100 -3.94 -25.67 5.37
C LEU A 100 -5.34 -26.27 5.44
N ARG A 101 -5.62 -27.18 6.38
CA ARG A 101 -6.93 -27.82 6.48
C ARG A 101 -8.09 -26.83 6.72
N PRO A 102 -8.04 -25.95 7.74
CA PRO A 102 -9.09 -24.94 7.89
C PRO A 102 -9.12 -23.96 6.72
N GLY A 103 -7.98 -23.61 6.13
CA GLY A 103 -7.91 -22.73 4.96
C GLY A 103 -8.62 -23.30 3.73
N LEU A 104 -8.43 -24.57 3.41
CA LEU A 104 -9.15 -25.25 2.32
C LEU A 104 -10.65 -25.35 2.62
N THR A 105 -11.00 -25.73 3.86
CA THR A 105 -12.40 -25.78 4.30
C THR A 105 -13.09 -24.41 4.17
N LEU A 106 -12.37 -23.33 4.46
CA LEU A 106 -12.85 -21.96 4.29
C LEU A 106 -13.12 -21.65 2.82
N ILE A 107 -12.21 -22.01 1.91
CA ILE A 107 -12.40 -21.79 0.46
C ILE A 107 -13.66 -22.53 -0.03
N GLU A 108 -13.82 -23.80 0.34
CA GLU A 108 -15.00 -24.61 -0.01
C GLU A 108 -16.29 -23.95 0.53
N THR A 109 -16.27 -23.54 1.79
CA THR A 109 -17.41 -22.88 2.46
C THR A 109 -17.77 -21.56 1.78
N LEU A 110 -16.77 -20.73 1.43
CA LEU A 110 -16.98 -19.47 0.73
C LEU A 110 -17.55 -19.72 -0.66
N ARG A 111 -17.08 -20.74 -1.39
CA ARG A 111 -17.59 -21.07 -2.71
C ARG A 111 -19.07 -21.47 -2.71
N GLU A 112 -19.54 -22.10 -1.63
CA GLU A 112 -20.96 -22.43 -1.44
C GLU A 112 -21.81 -21.23 -1.05
N LYS A 113 -21.27 -20.30 -0.24
CA LYS A 113 -22.03 -19.18 0.34
C LYS A 113 -22.00 -17.90 -0.49
N LEU A 114 -20.94 -17.66 -1.26
CA LEU A 114 -20.73 -16.40 -1.96
C LEU A 114 -21.65 -16.27 -3.17
N PRO A 115 -22.15 -15.05 -3.46
CA PRO A 115 -22.78 -14.75 -4.73
C PRO A 115 -21.82 -14.97 -5.92
N ASP A 116 -22.35 -15.32 -7.09
CA ASP A 116 -21.54 -15.63 -8.30
C ASP A 116 -20.68 -14.46 -8.82
N ASP A 117 -21.03 -13.23 -8.48
CA ASP A 117 -20.35 -11.99 -8.84
C ASP A 117 -19.38 -11.49 -7.74
N VAL A 118 -19.06 -12.36 -6.78
CA VAL A 118 -18.04 -12.16 -5.74
C VAL A 118 -17.07 -13.34 -5.77
N ILE A 119 -15.77 -13.04 -5.93
CA ILE A 119 -14.75 -14.08 -6.09
C ILE A 119 -13.93 -14.32 -4.81
N VAL A 120 -13.36 -15.51 -4.70
CA VAL A 120 -12.40 -15.87 -3.64
C VAL A 120 -10.97 -15.75 -4.16
N ILE A 121 -10.19 -14.89 -3.53
CA ILE A 121 -8.73 -14.82 -3.75
C ILE A 121 -8.03 -15.59 -2.63
N ALA A 122 -7.45 -16.73 -2.95
CA ALA A 122 -6.70 -17.53 -1.99
C ALA A 122 -5.31 -16.91 -1.79
N ASN A 123 -5.07 -16.33 -0.62
CA ASN A 123 -3.77 -15.80 -0.23
C ASN A 123 -2.92 -16.95 0.33
N MET A 124 -1.87 -17.34 -0.40
CA MET A 124 -1.06 -18.51 -0.08
C MET A 124 0.34 -18.08 0.37
N ILE A 125 0.80 -18.59 1.52
CA ILE A 125 2.19 -18.46 1.97
C ILE A 125 2.85 -19.84 1.94
N GLY A 126 3.84 -20.03 1.06
CA GLY A 126 4.47 -21.33 0.83
C GLY A 126 5.79 -21.56 1.60
N PRO A 127 6.41 -22.75 1.43
CA PRO A 127 7.55 -23.22 2.20
C PRO A 127 8.89 -22.63 1.73
N GLY A 128 9.05 -21.30 1.81
CA GLY A 128 10.29 -20.62 1.41
C GLY A 128 10.54 -20.70 -0.11
N ALA A 129 11.81 -20.78 -0.54
CA ALA A 129 12.20 -20.83 -1.94
C ALA A 129 12.11 -22.26 -2.54
N ASP A 130 10.97 -22.93 -2.37
CA ASP A 130 10.70 -24.28 -2.90
C ASP A 130 9.61 -24.25 -3.99
N PRO A 131 9.97 -24.26 -5.28
CA PRO A 131 9.01 -24.20 -6.38
C PRO A 131 7.96 -25.32 -6.35
N LYS A 132 8.35 -26.56 -6.00
CA LYS A 132 7.44 -27.71 -6.03
C LYS A 132 6.45 -27.67 -4.86
N GLY A 133 6.94 -27.32 -3.67
CA GLY A 133 6.09 -27.14 -2.50
C GLY A 133 5.06 -26.02 -2.71
N TRP A 134 5.45 -24.90 -3.33
CA TRP A 134 4.51 -23.85 -3.70
C TRP A 134 3.47 -24.30 -4.72
N ALA A 135 3.88 -25.05 -5.74
CA ALA A 135 2.98 -25.58 -6.76
C ALA A 135 1.92 -26.52 -6.18
N GLU A 136 2.32 -27.48 -5.36
CA GLU A 136 1.40 -28.39 -4.67
C GLU A 136 0.44 -27.60 -3.75
N HIS A 137 0.98 -26.65 -2.98
CA HIS A 137 0.20 -25.83 -2.05
C HIS A 137 -0.88 -25.00 -2.76
N CYS A 138 -0.52 -24.31 -3.85
CA CYS A 138 -1.48 -23.51 -4.62
C CYS A 138 -2.47 -24.39 -5.39
N LYS A 139 -2.04 -25.59 -5.83
CA LYS A 139 -2.94 -26.55 -6.49
C LYS A 139 -4.05 -27.02 -5.56
N ARG A 140 -3.74 -27.27 -4.27
CA ARG A 140 -4.75 -27.60 -3.26
C ARG A 140 -5.80 -26.48 -3.08
N ALA A 141 -5.38 -25.22 -3.11
CA ALA A 141 -6.30 -24.09 -3.03
C ALA A 141 -7.18 -23.94 -4.29
N GLU A 142 -6.63 -24.20 -5.48
CA GLU A 142 -7.42 -24.28 -6.72
C GLU A 142 -8.46 -25.42 -6.63
N ASP A 143 -8.04 -26.61 -6.21
CA ASP A 143 -8.92 -27.78 -6.10
C ASP A 143 -10.06 -27.57 -5.08
N ALA A 144 -9.83 -26.77 -4.04
CA ALA A 144 -10.84 -26.35 -3.08
C ALA A 144 -11.84 -25.30 -3.63
N GLY A 145 -11.57 -24.72 -4.80
CA GLY A 145 -12.48 -23.81 -5.50
C GLY A 145 -12.12 -22.33 -5.46
N ALA A 146 -10.85 -21.98 -5.21
CA ALA A 146 -10.39 -20.59 -5.33
C ALA A 146 -10.55 -20.05 -6.76
N ASP A 147 -10.91 -18.77 -6.90
CA ASP A 147 -11.02 -18.12 -8.21
C ASP A 147 -9.67 -17.59 -8.71
N LEU A 148 -8.84 -17.12 -7.78
CA LEU A 148 -7.51 -16.55 -8.01
C LEU A 148 -6.55 -17.03 -6.93
N ILE A 149 -5.27 -17.18 -7.30
CA ILE A 149 -4.17 -17.35 -6.34
C ILE A 149 -3.45 -16.02 -6.16
N GLU A 150 -3.27 -15.58 -4.92
CA GLU A 150 -2.33 -14.53 -4.54
C GLU A 150 -1.16 -15.14 -3.76
N MET A 151 0.02 -15.18 -4.39
CA MET A 151 1.25 -15.65 -3.74
C MET A 151 1.78 -14.60 -2.77
N ASN A 152 1.68 -14.88 -1.47
CA ASN A 152 2.17 -14.02 -0.40
C ASN A 152 3.65 -14.26 -0.13
N VAL A 153 4.48 -13.66 -0.97
CA VAL A 153 5.94 -13.67 -0.87
C VAL A 153 6.46 -12.40 -0.20
N SER A 154 5.64 -11.71 0.59
CA SER A 154 5.94 -10.37 1.07
C SER A 154 5.79 -10.17 2.58
N CYS A 155 5.37 -11.21 3.31
CA CYS A 155 5.25 -11.13 4.76
C CYS A 155 6.57 -10.64 5.39
N PRO A 156 6.54 -9.60 6.24
CA PRO A 156 7.75 -9.05 6.85
C PRO A 156 8.35 -9.94 7.96
N LEU A 157 7.52 -10.79 8.57
CA LEU A 157 7.87 -11.50 9.79
C LEU A 157 8.98 -12.54 9.63
N PRO A 158 9.03 -13.36 8.55
CA PRO A 158 10.12 -14.32 8.37
C PRO A 158 11.51 -13.65 8.34
N ALA A 159 11.60 -12.43 7.82
CA ALA A 159 12.85 -11.67 7.76
C ALA A 159 13.32 -11.13 9.12
N ALA A 160 12.43 -11.04 10.11
CA ALA A 160 12.72 -10.47 11.42
C ALA A 160 13.43 -11.44 12.38
N THR A 161 13.69 -12.69 11.98
CA THR A 161 14.35 -13.69 12.83
C THR A 161 15.87 -13.55 12.78
N ALA A 162 16.55 -13.86 13.89
CA ALA A 162 18.02 -13.84 13.94
C ALA A 162 18.65 -14.78 12.89
N LYS A 163 18.04 -15.96 12.67
CA LYS A 163 18.47 -16.92 11.65
C LYS A 163 18.39 -16.30 10.25
N ALA A 164 17.27 -15.67 9.91
CA ALA A 164 17.08 -15.04 8.59
C ALA A 164 18.06 -13.88 8.37
N VAL A 165 18.29 -13.04 9.38
CA VAL A 165 19.27 -11.94 9.31
C VAL A 165 20.68 -12.46 9.10
N GLN A 166 21.08 -13.51 9.83
CA GLN A 166 22.39 -14.12 9.68
C GLN A 166 22.55 -14.75 8.30
N ALA A 167 21.57 -15.53 7.85
CA ALA A 167 21.55 -16.15 6.52
C ALA A 167 21.67 -15.11 5.39
N TYR A 168 20.96 -13.99 5.51
CA TYR A 168 21.08 -12.87 4.56
C TYR A 168 22.50 -12.30 4.55
N SER A 169 23.10 -12.09 5.72
CA SER A 169 24.45 -11.52 5.84
C SER A 169 25.56 -12.39 5.24
N THR A 170 25.34 -13.71 5.19
CA THR A 170 26.29 -14.69 4.60
C THR A 170 25.94 -15.09 3.17
N GLY A 171 24.79 -14.65 2.65
CA GLY A 171 24.28 -15.02 1.32
C GLY A 171 23.59 -16.39 1.26
N GLU A 172 23.38 -17.06 2.39
CA GLU A 172 22.74 -18.39 2.49
C GLU A 172 21.20 -18.29 2.41
N MET A 173 20.69 -17.85 1.27
CA MET A 173 19.28 -17.50 1.10
C MET A 173 18.37 -18.66 0.66
N SER A 174 18.82 -19.92 0.80
CA SER A 174 18.04 -21.10 0.37
C SER A 174 16.74 -21.29 1.15
N GLU A 175 16.68 -20.82 2.40
CA GLU A 175 15.47 -20.84 3.24
C GLU A 175 14.73 -19.49 3.25
N ALA A 176 15.04 -18.59 2.31
CA ALA A 176 14.38 -17.29 2.24
C ALA A 176 12.87 -17.45 2.08
N ALA A 177 12.12 -16.74 2.92
CA ALA A 177 10.67 -16.75 2.95
C ALA A 177 10.13 -15.35 3.21
N GLY A 178 8.83 -15.14 2.99
CA GLY A 178 8.22 -13.82 3.08
C GLY A 178 8.98 -12.80 2.22
N CYS A 179 9.15 -11.58 2.71
CA CYS A 179 9.78 -10.51 1.94
C CYS A 179 11.22 -10.80 1.47
N LEU A 180 11.96 -11.72 2.10
CA LEU A 180 13.28 -12.13 1.61
C LEU A 180 13.20 -12.94 0.32
N LEU A 181 12.16 -13.76 0.16
CA LEU A 181 11.84 -14.42 -1.10
C LEU A 181 11.33 -13.37 -2.09
N GLY A 182 10.38 -12.53 -1.68
CA GLY A 182 9.77 -11.50 -2.51
C GLY A 182 10.75 -10.50 -3.10
N ASP A 183 11.80 -10.17 -2.36
CA ASP A 183 12.83 -9.21 -2.79
C ASP A 183 13.93 -9.83 -3.67
N SER A 184 13.94 -11.16 -3.83
CA SER A 184 14.99 -11.86 -4.58
C SER A 184 14.45 -12.45 -5.88
N PRO A 185 14.60 -11.76 -7.03
CA PRO A 185 14.17 -12.31 -8.32
C PRO A 185 14.76 -13.69 -8.63
N ALA A 186 16.01 -13.94 -8.23
CA ALA A 186 16.67 -15.23 -8.46
C ALA A 186 15.99 -16.41 -7.75
N LEU A 187 15.34 -16.14 -6.61
CA LEU A 187 14.61 -17.15 -5.84
C LEU A 187 13.13 -17.16 -6.20
N LEU A 188 12.53 -15.99 -6.40
CA LEU A 188 11.10 -15.84 -6.63
C LEU A 188 10.65 -16.31 -8.01
N LEU A 189 11.36 -15.94 -9.08
CA LEU A 189 10.89 -16.20 -10.44
C LEU A 189 10.70 -17.69 -10.74
N PRO A 190 11.62 -18.61 -10.36
CA PRO A 190 11.40 -20.05 -10.51
C PRO A 190 10.16 -20.56 -9.76
N VAL A 191 9.86 -19.99 -8.59
CA VAL A 191 8.67 -20.35 -7.79
C VAL A 191 7.40 -19.88 -8.49
N VAL A 192 7.36 -18.65 -9.00
CA VAL A 192 6.21 -18.11 -9.74
C VAL A 192 5.94 -18.94 -11.00
N GLU A 193 6.98 -19.26 -11.78
CA GLU A 193 6.84 -20.09 -12.98
C GLU A 193 6.24 -21.47 -12.68
N GLU A 194 6.68 -22.11 -11.60
CA GLU A 194 6.21 -23.44 -11.24
C GLU A 194 4.75 -23.41 -10.78
N VAL A 195 4.35 -22.41 -9.98
CA VAL A 195 2.95 -22.23 -9.56
C VAL A 195 2.06 -21.97 -10.78
N VAL A 196 2.47 -21.06 -11.68
CA VAL A 196 1.72 -20.75 -12.91
C VAL A 196 1.53 -21.97 -13.80
N LYS A 197 2.51 -22.89 -13.86
CA LYS A 197 2.37 -24.15 -14.62
C LYS A 197 1.44 -25.16 -13.94
N ALA A 198 1.36 -25.13 -12.61
CA ALA A 198 0.65 -26.14 -11.83
C ALA A 198 -0.86 -25.87 -11.70
N VAL A 199 -1.29 -24.61 -11.80
CA VAL A 199 -2.71 -24.21 -11.70
C VAL A 199 -3.24 -23.65 -13.01
N ASN A 200 -4.55 -23.68 -13.20
CA ASN A 200 -5.27 -23.17 -14.37
C ASN A 200 -5.95 -21.82 -14.11
N ILE A 201 -6.20 -21.47 -12.84
CA ILE A 201 -6.71 -20.16 -12.44
C ILE A 201 -5.62 -19.07 -12.46
N PRO A 202 -5.96 -17.77 -12.63
CA PRO A 202 -4.98 -16.70 -12.63
C PRO A 202 -4.20 -16.62 -11.31
N VAL A 203 -2.87 -16.49 -11.45
CA VAL A 203 -1.92 -16.32 -10.34
C VAL A 203 -1.43 -14.89 -10.31
N GLY A 204 -1.39 -14.29 -9.13
CA GLY A 204 -0.72 -13.02 -8.88
C GLY A 204 0.26 -13.11 -7.72
N VAL A 205 1.07 -12.06 -7.56
CA VAL A 205 2.15 -12.02 -6.57
C VAL A 205 2.00 -10.76 -5.72
N LYS A 206 1.92 -10.95 -4.39
CA LYS A 206 1.85 -9.83 -3.44
C LYS A 206 3.23 -9.31 -3.13
N PHE A 207 3.52 -8.08 -3.54
CA PHE A 207 4.84 -7.46 -3.45
C PHE A 207 5.13 -6.87 -2.06
N THR A 208 6.38 -7.01 -1.64
CA THR A 208 6.92 -6.32 -0.47
C THR A 208 7.31 -4.88 -0.83
N PRO A 209 7.13 -3.91 0.07
CA PRO A 209 7.64 -2.55 -0.15
C PRO A 209 9.18 -2.47 -0.10
N GLU A 210 9.85 -3.47 0.49
CA GLU A 210 11.31 -3.49 0.73
C GLU A 210 12.16 -3.52 -0.56
N THR A 211 11.61 -4.04 -1.66
CA THR A 211 12.31 -4.04 -2.95
C THR A 211 12.66 -2.64 -3.43
N GLY A 212 11.78 -1.68 -3.19
CA GLY A 212 12.03 -0.28 -3.52
C GLY A 212 12.17 0.02 -5.02
N PHE A 213 12.26 1.30 -5.35
CA PHE A 213 12.46 1.79 -6.71
C PHE A 213 13.96 1.99 -7.01
N PRO A 214 14.48 1.67 -8.22
CA PRO A 214 13.76 1.15 -9.38
C PRO A 214 13.66 -0.39 -9.44
N ARG A 215 14.21 -1.13 -8.47
CA ARG A 215 14.27 -2.61 -8.49
C ARG A 215 12.89 -3.26 -8.66
N VAL A 216 11.84 -2.66 -8.09
CA VAL A 216 10.45 -3.14 -8.22
C VAL A 216 10.00 -3.28 -9.68
N VAL A 217 10.50 -2.44 -10.59
CA VAL A 217 10.20 -2.52 -12.03
C VAL A 217 10.78 -3.79 -12.63
N GLY A 218 12.06 -4.08 -12.34
CA GLY A 218 12.73 -5.29 -12.80
C GLY A 218 12.08 -6.56 -12.26
N LEU A 219 11.67 -6.53 -10.98
CA LEU A 219 10.94 -7.65 -10.39
C LEU A 219 9.56 -7.84 -11.03
N ALA A 220 8.79 -6.76 -11.23
CA ALA A 220 7.47 -6.81 -11.87
C ALA A 220 7.54 -7.37 -13.30
N GLU A 221 8.52 -6.94 -14.09
CA GLU A 221 8.75 -7.46 -15.44
C GLU A 221 9.13 -8.96 -15.42
N GLY A 222 9.95 -9.38 -14.45
CA GLY A 222 10.29 -10.79 -14.25
C GLY A 222 9.06 -11.65 -13.89
N VAL A 223 8.26 -11.19 -12.93
CA VAL A 223 7.04 -11.87 -12.47
C VAL A 223 6.01 -11.98 -13.59
N LYS A 224 5.85 -10.93 -14.40
CA LYS A 224 5.02 -10.94 -15.61
C LYS A 224 5.51 -11.98 -16.61
N LYS A 225 6.82 -12.04 -16.88
CA LYS A 225 7.43 -13.04 -17.79
C LYS A 225 7.27 -14.47 -17.29
N ALA A 226 7.32 -14.67 -15.98
CA ALA A 226 7.04 -15.94 -15.33
C ALA A 226 5.56 -16.38 -15.47
N GLY A 227 4.68 -15.49 -15.94
CA GLY A 227 3.31 -15.79 -16.35
C GLY A 227 2.23 -15.34 -15.35
N ALA A 228 2.61 -14.68 -14.26
CA ALA A 228 1.66 -14.05 -13.35
C ALA A 228 0.78 -13.04 -14.07
N LYS A 229 -0.51 -12.98 -13.68
CA LYS A 229 -1.54 -12.13 -14.32
C LYS A 229 -1.75 -10.81 -13.60
N PHE A 230 -1.42 -10.75 -12.32
CA PHE A 230 -1.50 -9.52 -11.55
C PHE A 230 -0.40 -9.39 -10.51
N ILE A 231 -0.16 -8.16 -10.09
CA ILE A 231 0.64 -7.83 -8.92
C ILE A 231 -0.26 -7.10 -7.95
N SER A 232 -0.34 -7.60 -6.72
CA SER A 232 -0.89 -6.82 -5.62
C SER A 232 0.27 -6.20 -4.85
N GLY A 233 0.11 -4.98 -4.40
CA GLY A 233 1.14 -4.35 -3.62
C GLY A 233 0.57 -3.12 -2.95
N ILE A 234 1.03 -2.80 -1.74
CA ILE A 234 2.12 -3.39 -0.97
C ILE A 234 1.66 -4.23 0.23
N ASN A 235 2.52 -5.13 0.70
CA ASN A 235 2.46 -5.64 2.07
C ASN A 235 2.98 -4.58 3.08
N ALA A 236 2.88 -4.86 4.37
CA ALA A 236 3.25 -3.92 5.42
C ALA A 236 4.78 -3.68 5.49
N PRO A 237 5.25 -2.41 5.51
CA PRO A 237 6.68 -2.09 5.65
C PRO A 237 7.31 -2.58 6.96
N ILE A 238 8.59 -2.95 6.90
CA ILE A 238 9.36 -3.38 8.08
C ILE A 238 9.85 -2.17 8.88
N THR A 239 9.70 -2.20 10.19
CA THR A 239 10.21 -1.17 11.10
C THR A 239 10.50 -1.69 12.51
N CYS A 240 10.75 -0.81 13.46
CA CYS A 240 10.92 -1.12 14.88
C CYS A 240 10.17 -0.08 15.73
N ALA A 241 9.62 -0.53 16.85
CA ALA A 241 8.99 0.34 17.83
C ALA A 241 9.99 1.33 18.46
N PRO A 242 9.60 2.59 18.71
CA PRO A 242 10.48 3.53 19.39
C PRO A 242 10.71 3.12 20.85
N PRO A 243 11.98 3.08 21.31
CA PRO A 243 12.29 2.69 22.69
C PRO A 243 11.70 3.68 23.71
N ASP A 244 11.42 3.21 24.92
CA ASP A 244 10.98 4.04 26.03
C ASP A 244 12.17 4.76 26.69
N ILE A 245 12.29 6.05 26.38
CA ILE A 245 13.36 6.92 26.90
C ILE A 245 13.31 7.12 28.43
N TYR A 246 12.18 6.82 29.08
CA TYR A 246 12.03 6.92 30.53
C TYR A 246 12.11 5.56 31.24
N LYS A 247 12.24 4.47 30.48
CA LYS A 247 12.41 3.11 31.00
C LYS A 247 13.65 2.43 30.40
N ASN A 248 14.76 3.17 30.36
CA ASN A 248 16.06 2.68 29.90
C ASN A 248 16.00 2.00 28.51
N GLY A 249 15.13 2.49 27.64
CA GLY A 249 14.97 2.02 26.26
C GLY A 249 14.09 0.78 26.07
N GLN A 250 13.37 0.30 27.09
CA GLN A 250 12.47 -0.85 26.96
C GLN A 250 11.31 -0.62 25.97
N GLY A 251 10.74 -1.72 25.48
CA GLY A 251 9.53 -1.72 24.67
C GLY A 251 8.34 -1.05 25.36
N LYS A 252 7.53 -0.35 24.57
CA LYS A 252 6.31 0.36 25.03
C LYS A 252 5.04 -0.49 24.94
N TRP A 253 5.15 -1.71 24.44
CA TRP A 253 4.01 -2.58 24.20
C TRP A 253 3.42 -3.10 25.52
N PRO A 254 2.07 -3.16 25.66
CA PRO A 254 1.45 -3.75 26.83
C PRO A 254 1.90 -5.20 27.06
N GLY A 255 2.65 -5.45 28.14
CA GLY A 255 3.13 -6.78 28.52
C GLY A 255 4.43 -7.24 27.83
N LEU A 256 5.16 -6.37 27.12
CA LEU A 256 6.48 -6.70 26.57
C LEU A 256 7.49 -5.61 26.92
N THR A 257 8.69 -6.02 27.33
CA THR A 257 9.84 -5.12 27.52
C THR A 257 10.75 -5.07 26.28
N ALA A 258 10.49 -5.89 25.27
CA ALA A 258 11.28 -6.00 24.05
C ALA A 258 10.89 -4.94 22.99
N ASN A 259 11.85 -4.59 22.13
CA ASN A 259 11.65 -3.79 20.92
C ASN A 259 11.75 -4.71 19.69
N PRO A 260 10.68 -5.44 19.33
CA PRO A 260 10.73 -6.33 18.18
C PRO A 260 10.81 -5.53 16.88
N ILE A 261 11.47 -6.11 15.87
CA ILE A 261 11.19 -5.75 14.48
C ILE A 261 9.72 -6.08 14.22
N CYS A 262 9.01 -5.14 13.64
CA CYS A 262 7.55 -5.15 13.54
C CYS A 262 7.11 -4.52 12.21
N ALA A 263 5.82 -4.61 11.90
CA ALA A 263 5.29 -4.02 10.69
C ALA A 263 4.67 -2.64 10.99
N ALA A 264 4.90 -1.68 10.09
CA ALA A 264 4.20 -0.41 10.06
C ALA A 264 2.91 -0.54 9.25
N LEU A 265 1.84 0.09 9.73
CA LEU A 265 0.55 0.16 9.06
C LEU A 265 0.06 1.61 9.10
N GLY A 266 -0.61 2.07 8.04
CA GLY A 266 -1.39 3.30 8.09
C GLY A 266 -1.30 4.15 6.83
N PRO A 267 -1.81 5.39 6.88
CA PRO A 267 -1.96 6.24 5.70
C PRO A 267 -0.65 6.50 4.95
N TRP A 268 0.50 6.49 5.64
CA TRP A 268 1.80 6.73 5.02
C TRP A 268 2.25 5.62 4.06
N ASP A 269 1.80 4.39 4.27
CA ASP A 269 2.08 3.26 3.38
C ASP A 269 1.54 3.52 1.96
N ARG A 270 0.54 4.39 1.85
CA ARG A 270 -0.08 4.79 0.59
C ARG A 270 0.91 5.41 -0.39
N PHE A 271 1.93 6.12 0.10
CA PHE A 271 2.93 6.72 -0.80
C PHE A 271 3.90 5.67 -1.36
N LEU A 272 4.14 4.57 -0.63
CA LEU A 272 4.88 3.42 -1.13
C LEU A 272 4.04 2.64 -2.16
N LEU A 273 2.73 2.49 -1.90
CA LEU A 273 1.75 1.99 -2.86
C LEU A 273 1.76 2.84 -4.15
N TYR A 274 1.59 4.16 -4.06
CA TYR A 274 1.52 5.05 -5.21
C TYR A 274 2.77 5.03 -6.06
N ARG A 275 3.95 5.03 -5.41
CA ARG A 275 5.22 4.82 -6.09
C ARG A 275 5.21 3.53 -6.90
N ASN A 276 4.78 2.42 -6.30
CA ASN A 276 4.81 1.11 -6.96
C ASN A 276 3.77 1.04 -8.10
N LEU A 277 2.54 1.51 -7.89
CA LEU A 277 1.51 1.56 -8.92
C LEU A 277 1.96 2.40 -10.10
N ALA A 278 2.43 3.63 -9.86
CA ALA A 278 2.90 4.53 -10.91
C ALA A 278 4.08 3.92 -11.69
N ALA A 279 5.08 3.40 -10.99
CA ALA A 279 6.27 2.83 -11.63
C ALA A 279 5.93 1.58 -12.47
N ILE A 280 5.12 0.66 -11.93
CA ILE A 280 4.77 -0.57 -12.66
C ILE A 280 3.85 -0.24 -13.84
N SER A 281 2.87 0.65 -13.67
CA SER A 281 1.98 1.07 -14.77
C SER A 281 2.73 1.73 -15.94
N VAL A 282 3.74 2.55 -15.65
CA VAL A 282 4.56 3.20 -16.69
C VAL A 282 5.50 2.21 -17.36
N PHE A 283 6.25 1.43 -16.57
CA PHE A 283 7.40 0.68 -17.08
C PHE A 283 7.12 -0.80 -17.39
N VAL A 284 5.98 -1.34 -16.94
CA VAL A 284 5.60 -2.76 -17.10
C VAL A 284 4.14 -2.84 -17.57
N PRO A 285 3.78 -2.27 -18.74
CA PRO A 285 2.41 -2.29 -19.23
C PRO A 285 1.91 -3.72 -19.49
N GLY A 286 0.62 -3.99 -19.27
CA GLY A 286 0.00 -5.27 -19.58
C GLY A 286 0.07 -6.35 -18.48
N ILE A 287 0.43 -5.97 -17.25
CA ILE A 287 0.09 -6.73 -16.04
C ILE A 287 -0.97 -5.95 -15.26
N GLU A 288 -1.99 -6.63 -14.72
CA GLU A 288 -3.00 -5.94 -13.91
C GLU A 288 -2.50 -5.69 -12.49
N LEU A 289 -2.98 -4.62 -11.85
CA LEU A 289 -2.54 -4.21 -10.53
C LEU A 289 -3.70 -4.21 -9.53
N ALA A 290 -3.44 -4.72 -8.33
CA ALA A 290 -4.32 -4.59 -7.18
C ALA A 290 -3.66 -3.65 -6.14
N GLY A 291 -4.37 -2.59 -5.77
CA GLY A 291 -3.85 -1.55 -4.87
C GLY A 291 -4.16 -1.85 -3.41
N ILE A 292 -3.12 -2.04 -2.59
CA ILE A 292 -3.23 -2.25 -1.15
C ILE A 292 -2.17 -1.41 -0.41
N GLY A 293 -2.53 -0.78 0.72
CA GLY A 293 -1.57 -0.08 1.58
C GLY A 293 -1.97 1.37 1.84
N GLY A 294 -2.29 1.68 3.09
CA GLY A 294 -2.63 3.05 3.51
C GLY A 294 -3.90 3.66 2.91
N LEU A 295 -4.76 2.84 2.29
CA LEU A 295 -6.09 3.27 1.83
C LEU A 295 -7.01 3.40 3.05
N VAL A 296 -7.23 4.64 3.50
CA VAL A 296 -8.03 4.96 4.71
C VAL A 296 -9.22 5.88 4.46
N GLU A 297 -9.40 6.34 3.22
CA GLU A 297 -10.49 7.24 2.78
C GLU A 297 -10.93 6.84 1.36
N PRO A 298 -12.18 7.08 0.96
CA PRO A 298 -12.67 6.78 -0.37
C PRO A 298 -11.86 7.40 -1.52
N GLU A 299 -11.41 8.64 -1.36
CA GLU A 299 -10.62 9.40 -2.35
C GLU A 299 -9.33 8.66 -2.72
N HIS A 300 -8.72 8.00 -1.74
CA HIS A 300 -7.47 7.25 -1.91
C HIS A 300 -7.62 6.08 -2.89
N VAL A 301 -8.82 5.51 -3.02
CA VAL A 301 -9.13 4.46 -4.00
C VAL A 301 -9.11 5.04 -5.41
N VAL A 302 -9.74 6.21 -5.63
CA VAL A 302 -9.71 6.88 -6.94
C VAL A 302 -8.27 7.23 -7.32
N GLU A 303 -7.49 7.76 -6.38
CA GLU A 303 -6.06 8.05 -6.57
C GLU A 303 -5.28 6.78 -6.98
N ALA A 304 -5.47 5.66 -6.26
CA ALA A 304 -4.82 4.38 -6.59
C ALA A 304 -5.24 3.86 -7.98
N MET A 305 -6.54 3.96 -8.31
CA MET A 305 -7.05 3.52 -9.61
C MET A 305 -6.53 4.37 -10.76
N MET A 306 -6.45 5.69 -10.58
CA MET A 306 -5.81 6.59 -11.55
C MET A 306 -4.33 6.28 -11.76
N LEU A 307 -3.65 5.70 -10.75
CA LEU A 307 -2.28 5.20 -10.86
C LEU A 307 -2.18 3.75 -11.38
N GLY A 308 -3.30 3.18 -11.83
CA GLY A 308 -3.36 1.90 -12.56
C GLY A 308 -3.83 0.70 -11.75
N ALA A 309 -4.18 0.85 -10.48
CA ALA A 309 -4.86 -0.22 -9.75
C ALA A 309 -6.24 -0.49 -10.38
N ARG A 310 -6.54 -1.74 -10.71
CA ARG A 310 -7.84 -2.12 -11.26
C ARG A 310 -8.83 -2.52 -10.17
N ILE A 311 -8.32 -3.11 -9.09
CA ILE A 311 -9.04 -3.36 -7.83
C ILE A 311 -8.26 -2.74 -6.66
N CYS A 312 -8.95 -2.46 -5.56
CA CYS A 312 -8.35 -1.90 -4.35
C CYS A 312 -8.79 -2.68 -3.11
N GLU A 313 -7.86 -2.83 -2.17
CA GLU A 313 -8.03 -3.62 -0.96
C GLU A 313 -7.88 -2.75 0.28
N PHE A 314 -8.83 -2.87 1.21
CA PHE A 314 -8.70 -2.24 2.53
C PHE A 314 -8.03 -3.15 3.56
N SER A 315 -7.17 -2.55 4.38
CA SER A 315 -6.59 -3.17 5.59
C SER A 315 -6.58 -2.14 6.72
N SER A 316 -5.62 -1.20 6.71
CA SER A 316 -5.53 -0.12 7.70
C SER A 316 -6.83 0.68 7.79
N GLY A 317 -7.48 1.01 6.67
CA GLY A 317 -8.76 1.71 6.68
C GLY A 317 -9.83 1.03 7.56
N LEU A 318 -9.90 -0.31 7.54
CA LEU A 318 -10.84 -1.06 8.37
C LEU A 318 -10.48 -1.00 9.87
N LEU A 319 -9.18 -1.00 10.21
CA LEU A 319 -8.74 -0.92 11.59
C LEU A 319 -9.12 0.41 12.26
N TRP A 320 -9.21 1.50 11.50
CA TRP A 320 -9.58 2.83 12.02
C TRP A 320 -11.06 3.17 11.86
N ARG A 321 -11.66 2.80 10.72
CA ARG A 321 -13.03 3.22 10.36
C ARG A 321 -14.07 2.11 10.42
N GLY A 322 -13.64 0.87 10.66
CA GLY A 322 -14.53 -0.29 10.61
C GLY A 322 -14.96 -0.65 9.18
N MET A 323 -15.92 -1.59 9.10
CA MET A 323 -16.40 -2.14 7.82
C MET A 323 -17.20 -1.14 6.99
N ASP A 324 -17.77 -0.11 7.63
CA ASP A 324 -18.55 0.94 6.97
C ASP A 324 -17.74 1.69 5.90
N LEU A 325 -16.40 1.71 6.00
CA LEU A 325 -15.53 2.27 4.96
C LEU A 325 -15.78 1.65 3.58
N ILE A 326 -16.13 0.35 3.50
CA ILE A 326 -16.43 -0.31 2.22
C ILE A 326 -17.67 0.35 1.60
N LYS A 327 -18.75 0.47 2.39
CA LYS A 327 -20.02 1.07 1.96
C LYS A 327 -19.85 2.56 1.62
N ASP A 328 -19.12 3.29 2.45
CA ASP A 328 -18.79 4.71 2.22
C ASP A 328 -18.06 4.87 0.88
N THR A 329 -17.12 3.97 0.57
CA THR A 329 -16.35 4.00 -0.67
C THR A 329 -17.21 3.70 -1.89
N ILE A 330 -18.09 2.71 -1.81
CA ILE A 330 -19.03 2.39 -2.90
C ILE A 330 -19.96 3.57 -3.20
N SER A 331 -20.50 4.21 -2.15
CA SER A 331 -21.33 5.41 -2.29
C SER A 331 -20.53 6.57 -2.90
N PHE A 332 -19.32 6.80 -2.40
CA PHE A 332 -18.43 7.85 -2.90
C PHE A 332 -18.08 7.65 -4.37
N LEU A 333 -17.71 6.44 -4.79
CA LEU A 333 -17.37 6.15 -6.18
C LEU A 333 -18.56 6.42 -7.12
N THR A 334 -19.77 6.02 -6.72
CA THR A 334 -20.99 6.29 -7.49
C THR A 334 -21.19 7.81 -7.67
N ASP A 335 -21.15 8.57 -6.58
CA ASP A 335 -21.31 10.03 -6.61
C ASP A 335 -20.20 10.74 -7.37
N TYR A 336 -18.96 10.28 -7.22
CA TYR A 336 -17.79 10.79 -7.91
C TYR A 336 -17.93 10.59 -9.41
N MET A 337 -18.27 9.38 -9.85
CA MET A 337 -18.48 9.05 -11.25
C MET A 337 -19.60 9.89 -11.87
N ASP A 338 -20.74 10.03 -11.19
CA ASP A 338 -21.84 10.87 -11.66
C ASP A 338 -21.42 12.35 -11.79
N LYS A 339 -20.66 12.88 -10.82
CA LYS A 339 -20.16 14.27 -10.85
C LYS A 339 -19.12 14.52 -11.94
N GLN A 340 -18.26 13.54 -12.20
CA GLN A 340 -17.22 13.64 -13.24
C GLN A 340 -17.72 13.23 -14.63
N GLY A 341 -18.92 12.63 -14.71
CA GLY A 341 -19.50 12.15 -15.96
C GLY A 341 -18.97 10.79 -16.43
N TYR A 342 -18.35 10.01 -15.54
CA TYR A 342 -17.88 8.65 -15.83
C TYR A 342 -19.03 7.64 -15.77
N LYS A 343 -19.07 6.70 -16.70
CA LYS A 343 -20.08 5.63 -16.77
C LYS A 343 -19.58 4.33 -16.15
N THR A 344 -18.29 4.04 -16.29
CA THR A 344 -17.63 2.84 -15.76
C THR A 344 -16.32 3.23 -15.09
N VAL A 345 -15.84 2.39 -14.18
CA VAL A 345 -14.55 2.63 -13.51
C VAL A 345 -13.37 2.57 -14.49
N ASP A 346 -13.49 1.81 -15.57
CA ASP A 346 -12.48 1.70 -16.63
C ASP A 346 -12.17 3.04 -17.30
N GLU A 347 -13.09 4.02 -17.28
CA GLU A 347 -12.88 5.33 -17.89
C GLU A 347 -11.87 6.20 -17.12
N PHE A 348 -11.60 5.91 -15.85
CA PHE A 348 -10.62 6.67 -15.05
C PHE A 348 -9.42 5.87 -14.55
N ILE A 349 -9.46 4.53 -14.63
CA ILE A 349 -8.30 3.69 -14.31
C ILE A 349 -7.12 4.08 -15.22
N GLY A 350 -5.97 4.38 -14.61
CA GLY A 350 -4.75 4.74 -15.31
C GLY A 350 -4.69 6.18 -15.86
N LEU A 351 -5.74 7.01 -15.72
CA LEU A 351 -5.70 8.38 -16.25
C LEU A 351 -4.56 9.23 -15.66
N GLY A 352 -4.23 9.01 -14.39
CA GLY A 352 -3.15 9.69 -13.68
C GLY A 352 -1.76 9.37 -14.26
N ILE A 353 -1.61 8.20 -14.90
CA ILE A 353 -0.34 7.77 -15.49
C ILE A 353 0.10 8.68 -16.64
N ASN A 354 -0.82 9.31 -17.36
CA ASN A 354 -0.51 10.28 -18.41
C ASN A 354 0.27 11.51 -17.89
N PHE A 355 0.27 11.74 -16.58
CA PHE A 355 0.97 12.84 -15.92
C PHE A 355 2.26 12.40 -15.22
N VAL A 356 2.57 11.10 -15.23
CA VAL A 356 3.84 10.59 -14.68
C VAL A 356 4.91 10.70 -15.76
N LYS A 357 5.92 11.53 -15.50
CA LYS A 357 7.01 11.79 -16.44
C LYS A 357 8.38 11.53 -15.80
N PRO A 358 9.39 11.12 -16.60
CA PRO A 358 10.79 11.19 -16.19
C PRO A 358 11.18 12.61 -15.74
N LEU A 359 12.14 12.73 -14.82
CA LEU A 359 12.52 14.02 -14.24
C LEU A 359 13.04 15.00 -15.29
N GLU A 360 13.73 14.48 -16.30
CA GLU A 360 14.28 15.22 -17.44
C GLU A 360 13.21 15.80 -18.38
N GLU A 361 11.96 15.33 -18.30
CA GLU A 361 10.83 15.82 -19.11
C GLU A 361 9.93 16.80 -18.35
N ILE A 362 10.20 17.06 -17.07
CA ILE A 362 9.40 17.97 -16.26
C ILE A 362 9.77 19.41 -16.62
N ASP A 363 8.81 20.15 -17.16
CA ASP A 363 8.86 21.61 -17.19
C ASP A 363 8.51 22.16 -15.81
N TRP A 364 9.54 22.45 -15.03
CA TRP A 364 9.41 22.94 -13.65
C TRP A 364 8.90 24.39 -13.56
N ARG A 365 8.93 25.14 -14.66
CA ARG A 365 8.45 26.53 -14.73
C ARG A 365 8.98 27.43 -13.59
N LEU A 366 10.22 27.21 -13.13
CA LEU A 366 10.77 27.83 -11.91
C LEU A 366 10.81 29.37 -11.96
N GLU A 367 10.84 29.95 -13.16
CA GLU A 367 10.89 31.40 -13.36
C GLU A 367 9.50 32.07 -13.50
N ASP A 368 8.44 31.27 -13.57
CA ASP A 368 7.07 31.77 -13.79
C ASP A 368 6.35 32.09 -12.47
N PHE A 369 6.92 31.68 -11.33
CA PHE A 369 6.23 31.75 -10.05
C PHE A 369 7.05 32.46 -8.99
N ILE A 370 6.39 33.32 -8.23
CA ILE A 370 6.95 33.90 -7.00
C ILE A 370 5.97 33.68 -5.86
N ALA A 371 6.50 33.75 -4.66
CA ALA A 371 5.69 33.65 -3.47
C ALA A 371 5.18 35.04 -3.07
N THR A 372 3.99 35.11 -2.46
CA THR A 372 3.39 36.32 -1.88
C THR A 372 2.92 36.04 -0.44
N VAL A 373 2.64 37.10 0.34
CA VAL A 373 2.12 37.01 1.71
C VAL A 373 0.86 37.86 1.83
N ASP A 374 -0.23 37.27 2.30
CA ASP A 374 -1.40 38.02 2.77
C ASP A 374 -1.15 38.52 4.20
N ASP A 375 -0.84 39.81 4.31
CA ASP A 375 -0.54 40.46 5.57
C ASP A 375 -1.70 40.46 6.58
N ARG A 376 -2.95 40.26 6.12
CA ARG A 376 -4.13 40.18 6.99
C ARG A 376 -4.23 38.83 7.71
N LEU A 377 -3.72 37.77 7.08
CA LEU A 377 -3.69 36.41 7.64
C LEU A 377 -2.39 36.12 8.41
N CYS A 378 -1.32 36.85 8.07
CA CYS A 378 0.02 36.53 8.56
C CYS A 378 0.19 36.83 10.06
N THR A 379 0.48 35.78 10.84
CA THR A 379 0.76 35.88 12.28
C THR A 379 2.16 36.37 12.64
N ARG A 380 2.98 36.73 11.64
CA ARG A 380 4.38 37.16 11.80
C ARG A 380 5.28 36.19 12.59
N CYS A 381 4.94 34.90 12.63
CA CYS A 381 5.71 33.87 13.36
C CYS A 381 7.14 33.66 12.84
N GLY A 382 7.45 34.15 11.64
CA GLY A 382 8.78 34.11 11.03
C GLY A 382 9.24 32.72 10.56
N ARG A 383 8.40 31.67 10.63
CA ARG A 383 8.79 30.30 10.20
C ARG A 383 9.28 30.27 8.75
N CYS A 384 8.53 30.89 7.84
CA CYS A 384 8.86 30.95 6.41
C CYS A 384 10.06 31.83 6.05
N ALA A 385 10.54 32.67 6.98
CA ALA A 385 11.69 33.56 6.79
C ALA A 385 12.93 33.16 7.61
N ARG A 386 12.78 32.26 8.58
CA ARG A 386 13.87 31.66 9.37
C ARG A 386 14.13 30.20 9.02
N SER A 387 13.46 29.71 7.97
CA SER A 387 13.71 28.40 7.37
C SER A 387 14.94 28.49 6.44
N ILE A 388 15.16 27.45 5.64
CA ILE A 388 16.28 27.33 4.68
C ILE A 388 16.22 28.33 3.49
N CYS A 389 15.24 29.24 3.46
CA CYS A 389 14.99 30.13 2.33
C CYS A 389 15.64 31.51 2.53
N ASN A 390 16.50 31.92 1.60
CA ASN A 390 17.16 33.23 1.61
C ASN A 390 16.34 34.32 0.91
N ALA A 391 15.27 33.96 0.19
CA ALA A 391 14.41 34.91 -0.51
C ALA A 391 13.41 35.62 0.41
N ARG A 392 13.35 35.24 1.70
CA ARG A 392 12.38 35.78 2.64
C ARG A 392 13.09 36.24 3.90
N LYS A 393 12.68 37.40 4.40
CA LYS A 393 13.14 37.93 5.68
C LYS A 393 11.99 38.46 6.50
N LEU A 394 12.14 38.36 7.82
CA LEU A 394 11.27 39.04 8.77
C LEU A 394 11.86 40.43 9.02
N GLU A 395 11.29 41.45 8.39
CA GLU A 395 11.66 42.84 8.67
C GLU A 395 11.06 43.27 10.01
N ARG A 396 11.83 44.05 10.76
CA ARG A 396 11.35 44.74 11.96
C ARG A 396 11.12 46.18 11.53
N GLU A 397 9.95 46.74 11.86
CA GLU A 397 9.54 48.14 11.58
C GLU A 397 9.06 48.42 10.13
N PRO A 398 7.79 48.07 9.80
CA PRO A 398 6.85 47.28 10.61
C PRO A 398 7.22 45.80 10.59
N LEU A 399 6.77 45.04 11.60
CA LEU A 399 6.99 43.59 11.63
C LEU A 399 6.23 42.91 10.49
N ARG A 400 6.95 42.49 9.44
CA ARG A 400 6.35 41.88 8.24
C ARG A 400 7.29 40.89 7.57
N ILE A 401 6.70 39.98 6.80
CA ILE A 401 7.46 39.10 5.92
C ILE A 401 7.67 39.84 4.60
N VAL A 402 8.94 40.05 4.22
CA VAL A 402 9.30 40.60 2.92
C VAL A 402 9.92 39.51 2.06
N ILE A 403 9.51 39.49 0.80
CA ILE A 403 9.96 38.54 -0.20
C ILE A 403 10.84 39.31 -1.18
N ASP A 404 12.07 38.86 -1.35
CA ASP A 404 12.98 39.32 -2.37
C ASP A 404 12.76 38.48 -3.63
N SER A 405 12.08 39.06 -4.62
CA SER A 405 11.75 38.39 -5.88
C SER A 405 12.98 37.98 -6.69
N ARG A 406 14.16 38.54 -6.41
CA ARG A 406 15.40 38.16 -7.09
C ARG A 406 15.92 36.78 -6.67
N TYR A 407 15.53 36.33 -5.48
CA TYR A 407 15.95 35.04 -4.93
C TYR A 407 14.79 34.02 -4.87
N CYS A 408 13.55 34.46 -5.11
CA CYS A 408 12.37 33.63 -4.92
C CYS A 408 12.04 32.79 -6.15
N ILE A 409 12.45 31.52 -6.15
CA ILE A 409 12.21 30.58 -7.26
C ILE A 409 10.82 29.89 -7.24
N GLY A 410 9.84 30.45 -6.52
CA GLY A 410 8.47 29.90 -6.52
C GLY A 410 8.27 28.48 -5.94
N CYS A 411 9.24 27.90 -5.22
CA CYS A 411 9.24 26.47 -4.84
C CYS A 411 8.09 25.96 -3.92
N GLY A 412 7.21 26.83 -3.42
CA GLY A 412 6.07 26.42 -2.59
C GLY A 412 6.37 26.07 -1.12
N LEU A 413 7.63 25.87 -0.71
CA LEU A 413 7.97 25.47 0.68
C LEU A 413 7.31 26.38 1.73
N CYS A 414 7.40 27.69 1.52
CA CYS A 414 6.88 28.69 2.43
C CYS A 414 5.34 28.72 2.52
N GLN A 415 4.65 28.33 1.45
CA GLN A 415 3.20 28.09 1.44
C GLN A 415 2.87 26.83 2.24
N ALA A 416 3.58 25.73 1.95
CA ALA A 416 3.35 24.43 2.57
C ALA A 416 3.53 24.43 4.10
N ILE A 417 4.47 25.22 4.63
CA ILE A 417 4.75 25.25 6.09
C ILE A 417 4.02 26.38 6.84
N CYS A 418 3.23 27.22 6.16
CA CYS A 418 2.59 28.37 6.80
C CYS A 418 1.40 27.93 7.66
N PRO A 419 1.45 28.04 9.00
CA PRO A 419 0.36 27.56 9.86
C PRO A 419 -0.92 28.40 9.74
N ALA A 420 -0.84 29.58 9.13
CA ALA A 420 -1.97 30.49 8.96
C ALA A 420 -2.49 30.51 7.50
N ASN A 421 -1.94 29.67 6.62
CA ASN A 421 -2.22 29.69 5.18
C ASN A 421 -2.10 31.10 4.56
N ALA A 422 -1.21 31.93 5.10
CA ALA A 422 -1.03 33.34 4.72
C ALA A 422 -0.08 33.53 3.53
N VAL A 423 0.40 32.45 2.92
CA VAL A 423 1.39 32.48 1.85
C VAL A 423 0.84 31.76 0.64
N SER A 424 1.01 32.35 -0.53
CA SER A 424 0.59 31.76 -1.81
C SER A 424 1.72 31.83 -2.82
N ILE A 425 1.79 30.86 -3.72
CA ILE A 425 2.58 30.93 -4.95
C ILE A 425 1.69 31.49 -6.05
N VAL A 426 2.14 32.55 -6.70
CA VAL A 426 1.41 33.24 -7.76
C VAL A 426 2.24 33.25 -9.04
N GLU A 427 1.57 33.11 -10.17
CA GLU A 427 2.20 33.24 -11.48
C GLU A 427 2.58 34.69 -11.72
N GLN A 428 3.88 34.96 -11.74
CA GLN A 428 4.46 36.25 -12.03
C GLN A 428 5.87 36.03 -12.55
N LYS A 429 6.12 36.43 -13.80
CA LYS A 429 7.47 36.37 -14.38
C LYS A 429 8.43 37.22 -13.56
N HIS A 430 9.62 36.67 -13.31
CA HIS A 430 10.71 37.44 -12.69
C HIS A 430 10.98 38.70 -13.52
N GLN A 431 11.20 39.84 -12.85
CA GLN A 431 11.68 41.04 -13.54
C GLN A 431 13.07 40.75 -14.12
N VAL A 432 13.24 40.92 -15.44
CA VAL A 432 14.56 40.84 -16.09
C VAL A 432 15.41 42.01 -15.58
N VAL A 433 16.37 41.72 -14.69
CA VAL A 433 17.32 42.73 -14.18
C VAL A 433 18.61 42.63 -15.00
N GLY A 434 18.56 43.09 -16.26
CA GLY A 434 19.72 43.26 -17.13
C GLY A 434 20.03 42.11 -18.09
N ILE A 435 20.54 42.46 -19.27
CA ILE A 435 21.06 41.54 -20.29
C ILE A 435 22.59 41.62 -20.20
N SER A 436 23.26 40.51 -19.86
CA SER A 436 24.71 40.41 -20.09
C SER A 436 24.93 40.13 -21.57
N ILE A 437 25.34 41.16 -22.32
CA ILE A 437 25.82 40.99 -23.69
C ILE A 437 27.22 40.37 -23.59
N PRO A 438 27.50 39.24 -24.26
CA PRO A 438 28.86 38.72 -24.30
C PRO A 438 29.78 39.77 -24.92
N SER A 439 30.85 40.13 -24.22
CA SER A 439 31.92 40.96 -24.77
C SER A 439 32.53 40.20 -25.95
N THR A 440 32.41 40.78 -27.15
CA THR A 440 32.99 40.31 -28.42
C THR A 440 34.47 39.99 -28.32
#